data_AF-A0A662UGR7-F1
#
_entry.id   AF-A0A662UGR7-F1
#
_cell.length_a   1.000
_cell.length_b   1.000
_cell.length_c   1.000
_cell.angle_alpha   90.00
_cell.angle_beta   90.00
_cell.angle_gamma   90.00
#
_symmetry.space_group_name_H-M   'P 1'
#
loop_
_entity.id
_entity.type
_entity.pdbx_description
1 polymer ?
#
loop_
_entity_poly.entity_id
_entity_poly.type
_entity_poly.pdbx_seq_one_letter_code
_entity_poly.pdbx_strand_id
1 'polypeptide(L)'
;MVKEGGGDTVVLTGVGAFVIARGFAIPGFRYLFPLYILSLGYHMEDLGIIASLAAVFSALILPLAGYLVDRGYASAVATVSGLMVAASLMLPVVLPSYPALALAYAFSNAGMMLWQPSRSFLVAN
;
A
#
# COMPACT_ATOMS: atom_id res chain seq x y z
N MET A 1 -16.14 -5.97 38.21
CA MET A 1 -15.62 -5.09 37.15
C MET A 1 -15.27 -5.97 35.96
N VAL A 2 -16.23 -6.15 35.06
CA VAL A 2 -16.07 -6.92 33.82
C VAL A 2 -16.01 -5.88 32.72
N LYS A 3 -14.89 -5.78 32.00
CA LYS A 3 -14.76 -4.92 30.82
C LYS A 3 -14.28 -5.77 29.65
N GLU A 4 -15.23 -6.00 28.73
CA GLU A 4 -15.06 -6.10 27.28
C GLU A 4 -13.98 -7.02 26.70
N GLY A 5 -14.20 -8.34 26.77
CA GLY A 5 -13.42 -9.33 26.01
C GLY A 5 -13.84 -9.51 24.54
N GLY A 6 -14.86 -8.80 24.05
CA GLY A 6 -15.40 -8.96 22.69
C GLY A 6 -14.86 -7.99 21.64
N GLY A 7 -14.46 -6.79 22.04
CA GLY A 7 -13.95 -5.75 21.13
C GLY A 7 -12.58 -6.09 20.57
N ASP A 8 -11.68 -6.58 21.41
CA ASP A 8 -10.30 -6.93 21.03
C ASP A 8 -10.25 -8.05 19.98
N THR A 9 -11.16 -9.03 20.06
CA THR A 9 -11.19 -10.14 19.11
C THR A 9 -11.64 -9.69 17.71
N VAL A 10 -12.60 -8.76 17.63
CA VAL A 10 -13.08 -8.21 16.35
C VAL A 10 -12.00 -7.36 15.69
N VAL A 11 -11.30 -6.53 16.46
CA VAL A 11 -10.18 -5.70 15.95
C VAL A 11 -9.03 -6.59 15.48
N LEU A 12 -8.64 -7.61 16.26
CA LEU A 12 -7.60 -8.55 15.85
C LEU A 12 -7.97 -9.30 14.56
N THR A 13 -9.21 -9.74 14.44
CA THR A 13 -9.70 -10.45 13.25
C THR A 13 -9.68 -9.51 12.03
N GLY A 14 -10.11 -8.26 12.20
CA GLY A 14 -10.09 -7.25 11.14
C GLY A 14 -8.67 -6.91 10.65
N VAL A 15 -7.73 -6.70 11.58
CA VAL A 15 -6.32 -6.47 11.24
C VAL A 15 -5.70 -7.72 10.60
N GLY A 16 -6.04 -8.91 11.10
CA GLY A 16 -5.60 -10.18 10.52
C GLY A 16 -6.04 -10.36 9.06
N ALA A 17 -7.33 -10.13 8.78
CA ALA A 17 -7.86 -10.18 7.42
C ALA A 17 -7.19 -9.13 6.51
N PHE A 18 -6.96 -7.92 7.02
CA PHE A 18 -6.26 -6.86 6.29
C PHE A 18 -4.81 -7.24 5.93
N VAL A 19 -4.07 -7.83 6.88
CA VAL A 19 -2.70 -8.31 6.66
C VAL A 19 -2.67 -9.41 5.60
N ILE A 20 -3.61 -10.36 5.67
CA ILE A 20 -3.72 -11.44 4.68
C ILE A 20 -3.98 -10.86 3.29
N ALA A 21 -4.99 -10.00 3.15
CA ALA A 21 -5.35 -9.39 1.87
C ALA A 21 -4.16 -8.65 1.25
N ARG A 22 -3.41 -7.87 2.05
CA ARG A 22 -2.20 -7.18 1.57
C ARG A 22 -1.05 -8.12 1.27
N GLY A 23 -0.93 -9.20 2.02
CA GLY A 23 0.04 -10.27 1.81
C GLY A 23 -0.09 -10.93 0.44
N PHE A 24 -1.30 -10.97 -0.13
CA PHE A 24 -1.51 -11.39 -1.52
C PHE A 24 -1.39 -10.23 -2.51
N ALA A 25 -1.98 -9.08 -2.19
CA ALA A 25 -2.05 -7.94 -3.10
C ALA A 25 -0.67 -7.41 -3.53
N ILE A 26 0.25 -7.19 -2.58
CA ILE A 26 1.55 -6.55 -2.89
C ILE A 26 2.47 -7.48 -3.69
N PRO A 27 2.72 -8.74 -3.26
CA PRO A 27 3.53 -9.66 -4.05
C PRO A 27 2.89 -10.00 -5.38
N GLY A 28 1.56 -10.21 -5.41
CA GLY A 28 0.81 -10.44 -6.65
C GLY A 28 0.98 -9.30 -7.64
N PHE A 29 0.81 -8.05 -7.19
CA PHE A 29 1.06 -6.87 -8.03
C PHE A 29 2.51 -6.82 -8.52
N ARG A 30 3.50 -6.96 -7.65
CA ARG A 30 4.92 -6.88 -8.05
C ARG A 30 5.32 -7.97 -9.05
N TYR A 31 4.73 -9.14 -8.95
CA TYR A 31 4.98 -10.24 -9.88
C TYR A 31 4.28 -10.04 -11.22
N LEU A 32 3.00 -9.65 -11.20
CA LEU A 32 2.18 -9.53 -12.41
C LEU A 32 2.40 -8.22 -13.17
N PHE A 33 2.79 -7.14 -12.50
CA PHE A 33 2.90 -5.81 -13.10
C PHE A 33 3.94 -5.73 -14.23
N PRO A 34 5.17 -6.29 -14.10
CA PRO A 34 6.11 -6.38 -15.22
C PRO A 34 5.54 -7.14 -16.43
N LEU A 35 4.87 -8.27 -16.18
CA LEU A 35 4.25 -9.08 -17.24
C LEU A 35 3.12 -8.31 -17.93
N TYR A 36 2.33 -7.56 -17.17
CA TYR A 36 1.25 -6.73 -17.70
C TYR A 36 1.79 -5.61 -18.59
N ILE A 37 2.84 -4.90 -18.16
CA ILE A 37 3.47 -3.84 -18.95
C ILE A 37 4.00 -4.38 -20.28
N LEU A 38 4.67 -5.53 -20.26
CA LEU A 38 5.13 -6.20 -21.48
C LEU A 38 3.96 -6.59 -22.39
N SER A 39 2.84 -7.04 -21.83
CA SER A 39 1.63 -7.39 -22.60
C SER A 39 0.98 -6.19 -23.30
N LEU A 40 1.20 -4.98 -22.79
CA LEU A 40 0.77 -3.72 -23.39
C LEU A 40 1.74 -3.21 -24.48
N GLY A 41 2.85 -3.91 -24.70
CA GLY A 41 3.87 -3.56 -25.70
C GLY A 41 4.95 -2.59 -25.21
N TYR A 42 5.01 -2.31 -23.91
CA TYR A 42 6.09 -1.52 -23.31
C TYR A 42 7.38 -2.32 -23.14
N HIS A 43 8.50 -1.64 -22.94
CA HIS A 43 9.81 -2.26 -22.77
C HIS A 43 10.18 -2.44 -21.29
N MET A 44 11.13 -3.35 -21.00
CA MET A 44 11.63 -3.53 -19.63
C MET A 44 12.29 -2.26 -19.06
N GLU A 45 12.82 -1.38 -19.91
CA GLU A 45 13.42 -0.11 -19.52
C GLU A 45 12.39 0.83 -18.86
N ASP A 46 11.13 0.77 -19.32
CA ASP A 46 10.02 1.56 -18.79
C ASP A 46 9.73 1.24 -17.32
N LEU A 47 9.93 0.00 -16.89
CA LEU A 47 9.77 -0.39 -15.49
C LEU A 47 10.76 0.34 -14.59
N GLY A 48 12.00 0.55 -15.05
CA GLY A 48 13.00 1.29 -14.31
C GLY A 48 12.59 2.75 -14.10
N ILE A 49 12.04 3.37 -15.14
CA ILE A 49 11.54 4.76 -15.08
C ILE A 49 10.34 4.84 -14.14
N ILE A 50 9.35 3.95 -14.31
CA ILE A 50 8.15 3.87 -13.46
C ILE A 50 8.53 3.67 -11.99
N ALA A 51 9.46 2.75 -11.71
CA ALA A 51 9.93 2.50 -10.35
C ALA A 51 10.64 3.72 -9.75
N SER A 52 11.42 4.44 -10.55
CA SER A 52 12.12 5.66 -10.12
C SER A 52 11.14 6.78 -9.78
N LEU A 53 10.15 7.02 -10.63
CA LEU A 53 9.09 8.01 -10.37
C LEU A 53 8.29 7.66 -9.11
N ALA A 54 7.94 6.38 -8.95
CA ALA A 54 7.26 5.87 -7.77
C ALA A 54 8.09 6.04 -6.49
N ALA A 55 9.41 5.87 -6.56
CA ALA A 55 10.31 6.06 -5.43
C ALA A 55 10.35 7.54 -5.00
N VAL A 56 10.45 8.47 -5.95
CA VAL A 56 10.38 9.92 -5.67
C VAL A 56 9.06 10.27 -4.98
N PHE A 57 7.94 9.80 -5.53
CA PHE A 57 6.62 10.03 -4.94
C PHE A 57 6.53 9.47 -3.51
N SER A 58 7.00 8.24 -3.30
CA SER A 58 6.97 7.60 -1.99
C SER A 58 7.85 8.36 -0.98
N ALA A 59 9.05 8.76 -1.38
CA ALA A 59 9.98 9.52 -0.54
C ALA A 59 9.39 10.84 -0.03
N LEU A 60 8.55 11.51 -0.84
CA LEU A 60 7.85 12.73 -0.44
C LEU A 60 6.74 12.47 0.60
N ILE A 61 6.12 11.28 0.57
CA ILE A 61 5.01 10.93 1.47
C ILE A 61 5.51 10.41 2.82
N LEU A 62 6.69 9.79 2.88
CA LEU A 62 7.23 9.20 4.12
C LEU A 62 7.29 10.16 5.31
N PRO A 63 7.82 11.39 5.18
CA PRO A 63 7.90 12.31 6.32
C PRO A 63 6.51 12.67 6.86
N LEU A 64 5.54 12.87 5.97
CA LEU A 64 4.15 13.16 6.34
C LEU A 64 3.52 11.95 7.05
N ALA A 65 3.76 10.75 6.54
CA ALA A 65 3.29 9.51 7.15
C ALA A 65 3.81 9.33 8.58
N GLY A 66 5.13 9.47 8.77
CA GLY A 66 5.77 9.36 10.08
C GLY A 66 5.20 10.35 11.08
N TYR A 67 5.13 11.63 10.68
CA TYR A 67 4.57 12.69 11.52
C TYR A 67 3.11 12.43 11.94
N LEU A 68 2.28 11.89 11.05
CA LEU A 68 0.89 11.54 11.38
C LEU A 68 0.79 10.35 12.34
N VAL A 69 1.63 9.33 12.16
CA VAL A 69 1.71 8.17 13.07
C VAL A 69 2.12 8.64 14.47
N ASP A 70 3.14 9.50 14.57
CA ASP A 70 3.64 10.03 15.85
C ASP A 70 2.58 10.86 16.60
N ARG A 71 1.61 11.45 15.89
CA ARG A 71 0.48 12.17 16.48
C ARG A 71 -0.73 11.29 16.85
N GLY A 72 -0.59 9.97 16.76
CA GLY A 72 -1.63 9.01 17.12
C GLY A 72 -2.61 8.67 15.99
N TYR A 73 -2.35 9.11 14.75
CA TYR A 73 -3.20 8.78 13.60
C TYR A 73 -2.84 7.46 12.92
N ALA A 74 -2.19 6.53 13.63
CA ALA A 74 -1.69 5.26 13.09
C ALA A 74 -2.77 4.43 12.37
N SER A 75 -3.99 4.36 12.92
CA SER A 75 -5.12 3.64 12.31
C SER A 75 -5.60 4.29 11.01
N ALA A 76 -5.66 5.62 10.94
CA ALA A 76 -6.01 6.35 9.72
C ALA A 76 -4.93 6.15 8.65
N VAL A 77 -3.66 6.24 9.03
CA VAL A 77 -2.51 5.99 8.13
C VAL A 77 -2.53 4.56 7.59
N ALA A 78 -2.83 3.57 8.44
CA ALA A 78 -3.01 2.18 8.02
C ALA A 78 -4.15 2.04 7.00
N THR A 79 -5.29 2.67 7.25
CA THR A 79 -6.46 2.66 6.35
C THR A 79 -6.12 3.27 4.99
N VAL A 80 -5.50 4.46 4.98
CA VAL A 80 -5.04 5.12 3.75
C VAL A 80 -4.07 4.23 2.98
N SER A 81 -3.15 3.57 3.68
CA SER A 81 -2.20 2.65 3.05
C SER A 81 -2.89 1.46 2.35
N GLY A 82 -3.98 0.95 2.94
CA GLY A 82 -4.82 -0.08 2.34
C GLY A 82 -5.55 0.41 1.09
N LEU A 83 -6.12 1.62 1.14
CA LEU A 83 -6.79 2.25 0.01
C LEU A 83 -5.82 2.50 -1.16
N MET A 84 -4.59 2.93 -0.88
CA MET A 84 -3.55 3.08 -1.91
C MET A 84 -3.21 1.75 -2.58
N VAL A 85 -3.10 0.66 -1.81
CA VAL A 85 -2.88 -0.67 -2.40
C VAL A 85 -4.08 -1.12 -3.23
N ALA A 86 -5.31 -0.92 -2.75
CA ALA A 86 -6.51 -1.25 -3.53
C ALA A 86 -6.54 -0.47 -4.86
N ALA A 87 -6.27 0.84 -4.81
CA ALA A 87 -6.18 1.68 -6.00
C ALA A 87 -5.07 1.23 -6.96
N SER A 88 -3.93 0.77 -6.43
CA SER A 88 -2.82 0.25 -7.25
C SER A 88 -3.20 -0.97 -8.08
N LEU A 89 -4.11 -1.81 -7.58
CA LEU A 89 -4.60 -2.98 -8.32
C LEU A 89 -5.64 -2.60 -9.38
N MET A 90 -6.46 -1.59 -9.12
CA MET A 90 -7.55 -1.21 -10.02
C MET A 90 -7.09 -0.31 -11.17
N LEU A 91 -6.16 0.62 -10.89
CA LEU A 91 -5.70 1.62 -11.86
C LEU A 91 -5.22 1.03 -13.20
N PRO A 92 -4.35 0.00 -13.22
CA PRO A 92 -3.85 -0.58 -14.47
C PRO A 92 -4.95 -1.19 -15.35
N VAL A 93 -6.04 -1.65 -14.73
CA VAL A 93 -7.17 -2.31 -15.42
C VAL A 93 -8.13 -1.28 -16.00
N VAL A 94 -8.40 -0.19 -15.26
CA VAL A 94 -9.34 0.85 -15.69
C VAL A 94 -8.70 1.80 -16.71
N LEU A 95 -7.42 2.14 -16.52
CA LEU A 95 -6.68 3.11 -17.31
C LEU A 95 -5.31 2.50 -17.69
N PRO A 96 -5.20 1.78 -18.81
CA PRO A 96 -3.94 1.17 -19.27
C PRO A 96 -3.04 2.20 -19.97
N SER A 97 -2.84 3.36 -19.35
CA SER A 97 -1.97 4.42 -19.86
C SER A 97 -0.68 4.47 -19.04
N TYR A 98 0.43 4.81 -19.68
CA TYR A 98 1.73 4.96 -19.04
C TYR A 98 1.71 5.76 -17.71
N PRO A 99 1.10 6.97 -17.63
CA PRO A 99 1.04 7.71 -16.37
C PRO A 99 0.20 7.02 -15.29
N ALA A 100 -0.87 6.30 -15.68
CA ALA A 100 -1.68 5.54 -14.73
C ALA A 100 -0.93 4.31 -14.19
N LEU A 101 -0.09 3.67 -15.01
CA LEU A 101 0.80 2.58 -14.58
C LEU A 101 1.85 3.10 -13.59
N ALA A 102 2.45 4.27 -13.87
CA ALA A 102 3.38 4.92 -12.95
C ALA A 102 2.72 5.26 -11.61
N LEU A 103 1.51 5.81 -11.66
CA LEU A 103 0.73 6.14 -10.46
C LEU A 103 0.33 4.88 -9.67
N ALA A 104 -0.08 3.81 -10.35
CA ALA A 104 -0.39 2.53 -9.72
C ALA A 104 0.83 1.98 -8.98
N TYR A 105 2.00 1.99 -9.61
CA TYR A 105 3.24 1.55 -8.98
C TYR A 105 3.63 2.44 -7.79
N ALA A 106 3.44 3.76 -7.92
CA ALA A 106 3.64 4.72 -6.85
C ALA A 106 2.73 4.47 -5.64
N PHE A 107 1.45 4.16 -5.87
CA PHE A 107 0.49 3.84 -4.82
C PHE A 107 0.79 2.51 -4.14
N SER A 108 1.22 1.50 -4.89
CA SER A 108 1.68 0.23 -4.32
C SER A 108 2.88 0.44 -3.40
N ASN A 109 3.86 1.24 -3.84
CA ASN A 109 5.08 1.52 -3.08
C ASN A 109 4.82 2.41 -1.85
N ALA A 110 4.12 3.52 -2.02
CA ALA A 110 3.73 4.41 -0.92
C ALA A 110 2.85 3.69 0.10
N GLY A 111 1.88 2.89 -0.35
CA GLY A 111 1.06 2.05 0.50
C GLY A 111 1.90 1.10 1.36
N MET A 112 2.92 0.46 0.80
CA MET A 112 3.85 -0.36 1.58
C MET A 112 4.56 0.46 2.66
N MET A 113 5.07 1.65 2.31
CA MET A 113 5.87 2.43 3.25
C MET A 113 5.04 3.05 4.37
N LEU A 114 3.78 3.45 4.11
CA LEU A 114 2.83 3.92 5.13
C LEU A 114 2.44 2.83 6.13
N TRP A 115 2.46 1.56 5.70
CA TRP A 115 2.09 0.41 6.53
C TRP A 115 3.14 0.05 7.57
N GLN A 116 4.43 0.16 7.22
CA GLN A 116 5.53 -0.25 8.11
C GLN A 116 5.49 0.47 9.48
N PRO A 117 5.44 1.81 9.56
CA PRO A 117 5.41 2.51 10.85
C PRO A 117 4.07 2.35 11.58
N SER A 118 2.95 2.33 10.84
CA SER A 118 1.62 2.19 11.45
C SER A 118 1.42 0.81 12.08
N ARG A 119 1.90 -0.26 11.45
CA ARG A 119 1.86 -1.61 12.03
C ARG A 119 2.64 -1.70 13.34
N SER A 120 3.86 -1.15 13.37
CA SER A 120 4.69 -1.19 14.58
C SER A 120 4.01 -0.49 15.75
N PHE A 121 3.35 0.65 15.50
CA PHE A 121 2.59 1.37 16.53
C PHE A 121 1.33 0.62 17.00
N LEU A 122 0.59 0.00 16.07
CA LEU A 122 -0.64 -0.74 16.36
C LEU A 122 -0.42 -2.08 17.09
N VAL A 123 0.78 -2.65 17.02
CA VAL A 123 1.14 -3.89 17.74
C VAL A 123 1.73 -3.58 19.12
N ALA A 124 2.34 -2.40 19.28
CA ALA A 124 2.98 -1.99 20.52
C ALA A 124 2.03 -1.36 21.55
N ASN A 125 0.85 -0.89 21.13
CA ASN A 125 -0.19 -0.32 21.98
C ASN A 125 -1.47 -1.16 21.90
#